data_AF-A0A6A1UZK3-F1
#
_entry.id   AF-A0A6A1UZK3-F1
#
_cell.length_a   1.000
_cell.length_b   1.000
_cell.length_c   1.000
_cell.angle_alpha   90.00
_cell.angle_beta   90.00
_cell.angle_gamma   90.00
#
_symmetry.space_group_name_H-M   'P 1'
#
loop_
_entity.id
_entity.type
_entity.pdbx_description
1 polymer ?
#
loop_
_entity_poly.entity_id
_entity_poly.type
_entity_poly.pdbx_seq_one_letter_code
_entity_poly.pdbx_strand_id
1 'polypeptide(L)'
;MDLGLGFNGNPFTWNNGRRGCANIRERLDRGLVNQQWRVQYPNASILHSSALASDHLPLILNTDGHGHLLSRPFRFEAMWVRDPGSFFTIAAVWCIWVAGRPAIILAKKNEKVKKALRI
;
A
#
# COMPACT_ATOMS: atom_id res chain seq x y z
N MET A 1 -16.51 -23.64 -16.85
CA MET A 1 -16.69 -22.32 -16.19
C MET A 1 -15.52 -22.12 -15.25
N ASP A 2 -14.79 -21.02 -15.38
CA ASP A 2 -13.69 -20.70 -14.46
C ASP A 2 -14.27 -20.18 -13.13
N LEU A 3 -14.04 -20.94 -12.06
CA LEU A 3 -14.45 -20.63 -10.68
C LEU A 3 -13.53 -19.60 -10.02
N GLY A 4 -12.41 -19.26 -10.67
CA GLY A 4 -11.44 -18.29 -10.16
C GLY A 4 -11.95 -16.85 -10.22
N LEU A 5 -11.59 -16.07 -9.19
CA LEU A 5 -11.63 -14.62 -9.25
C LEU A 5 -10.44 -14.10 -10.06
N GLY A 6 -10.64 -13.05 -10.85
CA GLY A 6 -9.56 -12.40 -11.60
C GLY A 6 -8.49 -11.81 -10.69
N PHE A 7 -7.27 -11.65 -11.21
CA PHE A 7 -6.14 -11.09 -10.45
C PHE A 7 -5.37 -10.02 -11.22
N ASN A 8 -4.64 -9.18 -10.48
CA ASN A 8 -3.74 -8.13 -10.94
C ASN A 8 -2.33 -8.35 -10.36
N GLY A 9 -1.30 -7.90 -11.07
CA GLY A 9 0.10 -8.00 -10.63
C GLY A 9 0.85 -9.18 -11.25
N ASN A 10 1.82 -9.72 -10.52
CA ASN A 10 2.68 -10.81 -11.01
C ASN A 10 1.86 -12.08 -11.31
N PRO A 11 1.92 -12.70 -12.50
CA PRO A 11 1.14 -13.91 -12.80
C PRO A 11 1.50 -15.14 -11.95
N PHE A 12 2.65 -15.13 -11.27
CA PHE A 12 3.10 -16.20 -10.40
C PHE A 12 2.95 -15.79 -8.93
N THR A 13 2.52 -16.73 -8.10
CA THR A 13 2.38 -16.53 -6.66
C THR A 13 3.45 -17.26 -5.87
N TRP A 14 4.24 -18.11 -6.52
CA TRP A 14 5.34 -18.83 -5.91
C TRP A 14 6.59 -18.82 -6.80
N ASN A 15 7.76 -18.87 -6.17
CA ASN A 15 9.05 -18.94 -6.83
C ASN A 15 10.05 -19.82 -6.04
N ASN A 16 10.67 -20.79 -6.71
CA ASN A 16 11.64 -21.69 -6.08
C ASN A 16 12.98 -21.04 -5.64
N GLY A 17 13.17 -19.74 -5.87
CA GLY A 17 14.33 -18.96 -5.44
C GLY A 17 15.64 -19.22 -6.22
N ARG A 18 15.62 -20.11 -7.22
CA ARG A 18 16.83 -20.43 -8.01
C ARG A 18 17.10 -19.37 -9.08
N ARG A 19 18.31 -19.33 -9.62
CA ARG A 19 18.72 -18.36 -10.66
C ARG A 19 18.72 -19.00 -12.06
N GLY A 20 18.63 -18.16 -13.09
CA GLY A 20 18.75 -18.56 -14.49
C GLY A 20 17.70 -19.59 -14.90
N CYS A 21 18.09 -20.56 -15.74
CA CYS A 21 17.20 -21.59 -16.27
C CYS A 21 16.62 -22.55 -15.20
N ALA A 22 17.21 -22.58 -13.99
CA ALA A 22 16.68 -23.37 -12.88
C ALA A 22 15.57 -22.64 -12.09
N ASN A 23 15.31 -21.36 -12.40
CA ASN A 23 14.23 -20.60 -11.77
C ASN A 23 12.87 -21.11 -12.27
N ILE A 24 12.06 -21.62 -11.34
CA ILE A 24 10.69 -22.06 -11.60
C ILE A 24 9.76 -21.15 -10.82
N ARG A 25 8.72 -20.66 -11.50
CA ARG A 25 7.67 -19.81 -10.94
C ARG A 25 6.32 -20.39 -11.31
N GLU A 26 5.42 -20.46 -10.33
CA GLU A 26 4.10 -21.06 -10.50
C GLU A 26 3.02 -20.21 -9.85
N ARG A 27 1.78 -20.41 -10.28
CA ARG A 27 0.59 -19.79 -9.66
C ARG A 27 -0.13 -20.85 -8.83
N LEU A 28 0.29 -20.99 -7.59
CA LEU A 28 -0.21 -21.98 -6.63
C LEU A 28 -1.41 -21.47 -5.84
N ASP A 29 -1.51 -20.15 -5.67
CA ASP A 29 -2.52 -19.52 -4.82
C ASP A 29 -3.59 -18.85 -5.69
N ARG A 30 -4.87 -19.09 -5.38
CA ARG A 30 -6.03 -18.52 -6.11
C ARG A 30 -7.21 -18.29 -5.18
N GLY A 31 -8.00 -17.27 -5.45
CA GLY A 31 -9.31 -17.09 -4.81
C GLY A 31 -10.40 -17.74 -5.64
N LEU A 32 -11.15 -18.64 -5.03
CA LEU A 32 -12.30 -19.30 -5.63
C LEU A 32 -13.58 -18.70 -5.06
N VAL A 33 -14.55 -18.41 -5.92
CA VAL A 33 -15.80 -17.78 -5.52
C VAL A 33 -16.98 -18.46 -6.19
N ASN A 34 -18.11 -18.51 -5.48
CA ASN A 34 -19.36 -19.00 -6.06
C ASN A 34 -20.10 -17.86 -6.79
N GLN A 35 -21.19 -18.22 -7.48
CA GLN A 35 -21.97 -17.27 -8.27
C GLN A 35 -22.65 -16.20 -7.39
N GLN A 36 -23.18 -16.58 -6.23
CA GLN A 36 -23.83 -15.63 -5.31
C GLN A 36 -22.86 -14.54 -4.84
N TRP A 37 -21.63 -14.92 -4.49
CA TRP A 37 -20.59 -14.00 -4.06
C TRP A 37 -20.16 -13.05 -5.20
N ARG A 38 -20.05 -13.57 -6.44
CA ARG A 38 -19.71 -12.74 -7.61
C ARG A 38 -20.79 -11.69 -7.90
N VAL A 39 -22.06 -12.00 -7.66
CA VAL A 39 -23.15 -11.03 -7.78
C VAL A 39 -23.07 -9.96 -6.69
N GLN A 40 -22.69 -10.34 -5.46
CA GLN A 40 -22.54 -9.42 -4.35
C GLN A 40 -21.33 -8.49 -4.49
N TYR A 41 -20.23 -8.97 -5.07
CA TYR A 41 -18.98 -8.22 -5.25
C TYR A 41 -18.54 -8.23 -6.73
N PRO A 42 -19.29 -7.56 -7.62
CA PRO A 42 -19.08 -7.66 -9.06
C PRO A 42 -17.73 -7.12 -9.53
N ASN A 43 -17.13 -6.21 -8.75
CA ASN A 43 -15.84 -5.60 -9.08
C ASN A 43 -14.66 -6.23 -8.32
N ALA A 44 -14.88 -7.32 -7.60
CA ALA A 44 -13.82 -7.90 -6.78
C ALA A 44 -12.65 -8.41 -7.63
N SER A 45 -11.44 -8.23 -7.11
CA SER A 45 -10.21 -8.73 -7.73
C SER A 45 -9.17 -9.10 -6.68
N ILE A 46 -8.21 -9.93 -7.08
CA ILE A 46 -7.06 -10.28 -6.26
C ILE A 46 -5.86 -9.47 -6.73
N LEU A 47 -5.09 -8.88 -5.82
CA LEU A 47 -3.78 -8.29 -6.11
C LEU A 47 -2.68 -9.21 -5.59
N HIS A 48 -1.75 -9.60 -6.45
CA HIS A 48 -0.53 -10.30 -6.05
C HIS A 48 0.51 -9.26 -5.62
N SER A 49 0.67 -9.10 -4.31
CA SER A 49 1.59 -8.12 -3.73
C SER A 49 3.02 -8.67 -3.66
N SER A 50 4.03 -7.80 -3.65
CA SER A 50 5.42 -8.23 -3.52
C SER A 50 5.71 -8.80 -2.12
N ALA A 51 6.58 -9.81 -2.08
CA ALA A 51 7.12 -10.37 -0.85
C ALA A 51 8.63 -10.11 -0.79
N LEU A 52 9.14 -9.77 0.40
CA LEU A 52 10.57 -9.53 0.62
C LEU A 52 11.33 -10.78 1.05
N ALA A 53 10.69 -11.67 1.82
CA ALA A 53 11.35 -12.80 2.48
C ALA A 53 10.58 -14.12 2.35
N SER A 54 9.56 -14.18 1.48
CA SER A 54 8.75 -15.37 1.22
C SER A 54 8.97 -15.82 -0.22
N ASP A 55 8.98 -17.12 -0.44
CA ASP A 55 8.89 -17.73 -1.77
C ASP A 55 7.47 -17.61 -2.35
N HIS A 56 6.47 -17.30 -1.52
CA HIS A 56 5.10 -16.94 -1.92
C HIS A 56 4.84 -15.42 -1.94
N LEU A 57 4.00 -14.97 -2.87
CA LEU A 57 3.42 -13.64 -2.92
C LEU A 57 2.07 -13.59 -2.18
N PRO A 58 1.84 -12.59 -1.29
CA PRO A 58 0.53 -12.38 -0.68
C PRO A 58 -0.56 -12.08 -1.70
N LEU A 59 -1.72 -12.71 -1.51
CA LEU A 59 -2.95 -12.40 -2.23
C LEU A 59 -3.78 -11.39 -1.42
N ILE A 60 -4.05 -10.23 -1.98
CA ILE A 60 -4.91 -9.22 -1.38
C ILE A 60 -6.25 -9.21 -2.12
N LEU A 61 -7.33 -9.57 -1.43
CA LEU A 61 -8.68 -9.46 -1.97
C LEU A 61 -9.17 -8.00 -1.85
N ASN A 62 -9.49 -7.38 -2.97
CA ASN A 62 -10.20 -6.11 -3.02
C ASN A 62 -11.64 -6.39 -3.49
N THR A 63 -12.64 -6.16 -2.64
CA THR A 63 -14.05 -6.35 -2.96
C THR A 63 -14.70 -5.18 -3.69
N ASP A 64 -14.08 -4.00 -3.57
CA ASP A 64 -14.70 -2.74 -4.00
C ASP A 64 -14.30 -2.37 -5.43
N GLY A 65 -13.24 -3.02 -5.95
CA GLY A 65 -12.80 -3.00 -7.35
C GLY A 65 -12.24 -1.68 -7.87
N HIS A 66 -12.62 -0.58 -7.26
CA HIS A 66 -11.86 0.64 -7.27
C HIS A 66 -10.67 0.39 -6.35
N GLY A 67 -9.46 0.28 -6.91
CA GLY A 67 -8.29 0.55 -6.11
C GLY A 67 -8.56 1.88 -5.43
N HIS A 68 -8.58 1.91 -4.09
CA HIS A 68 -8.66 3.19 -3.40
C HIS A 68 -7.68 4.09 -4.13
N LEU A 69 -8.15 5.21 -4.66
CA LEU A 69 -7.28 6.34 -4.93
C LEU A 69 -6.75 6.68 -3.54
N LEU A 70 -5.76 5.91 -3.07
CA LEU A 70 -5.04 6.18 -1.86
C LEU A 70 -4.52 7.57 -2.14
N SER A 71 -5.12 8.55 -1.45
CA SER A 71 -4.72 9.94 -1.55
C SER A 71 -3.21 9.94 -1.59
N ARG A 72 -2.62 10.48 -2.67
CA ARG A 72 -1.18 10.38 -2.94
C ARG A 72 -0.47 10.58 -1.60
N PRO A 73 0.24 9.55 -1.08
CA PRO A 73 0.81 9.64 0.24
C PRO A 73 1.73 10.86 0.24
N PHE A 74 1.66 11.65 1.29
CA PHE A 74 2.58 12.77 1.44
C PHE A 74 4.00 12.24 1.35
N ARG A 75 4.79 12.80 0.43
CA ARG A 75 6.21 12.50 0.27
C ARG A 75 6.98 13.70 0.79
N PHE A 76 7.99 13.43 1.60
CA PHE A 76 8.93 14.45 2.00
C PHE A 76 9.89 14.69 0.83
N GLU A 77 9.83 15.88 0.24
CA GLU A 77 10.66 16.23 -0.92
C GLU A 77 12.03 16.73 -0.46
N ALA A 78 13.10 16.31 -1.15
CA ALA A 78 14.47 16.66 -0.79
C ALA A 78 14.74 18.18 -0.78
N MET A 79 13.94 18.95 -1.52
CA MET A 79 14.02 20.41 -1.54
C MET A 79 13.82 21.04 -0.15
N TRP A 80 12.97 20.46 0.70
CA TRP A 80 12.69 20.98 2.04
C TRP A 80 13.87 20.84 3.01
N VAL A 81 14.85 19.97 2.71
CA VAL A 81 16.11 19.91 3.49
C VAL A 81 17.00 21.12 3.18
N ARG A 82 16.90 21.65 1.95
CA ARG A 82 17.76 22.73 1.44
C ARG A 82 17.18 24.12 1.67
N ASP A 83 15.88 24.19 1.97
CA ASP A 83 15.18 25.43 2.27
C ASP A 83 15.15 25.69 3.80
N PRO A 84 15.83 26.74 4.30
CA PRO A 84 15.76 27.12 5.71
C PRO A 84 14.33 27.43 6.18
N GLY A 85 13.46 27.94 5.30
CA GLY A 85 12.05 28.22 5.61
C GLY A 85 11.28 26.98 6.03
N SER A 86 11.58 25.84 5.41
CA SER A 86 11.02 24.53 5.77
C SER A 86 11.40 24.10 7.19
N PHE A 87 12.65 24.35 7.62
CA PHE A 87 13.07 24.09 9.01
C PHE A 87 12.26 24.93 10.00
N PHE A 88 12.16 26.25 9.79
CA PHE A 88 11.39 27.13 10.67
C PHE A 88 9.91 26.74 10.72
N THR A 89 9.34 26.33 9.59
CA THR A 89 7.96 25.86 9.49
C THR A 89 7.74 24.60 10.32
N ILE A 90 8.62 23.61 10.20
CA ILE A 90 8.56 22.37 11.00
C ILE A 90 8.69 22.71 12.49
N ALA A 91 9.70 23.50 12.87
CA ALA A 91 9.93 23.88 14.26
C ALA A 91 8.72 24.59 14.87
N ALA A 92 8.14 25.57 14.16
CA ALA A 92 6.95 26.30 14.60
C ALA A 92 5.76 25.35 14.81
N VAL A 93 5.49 24.45 13.88
CA VAL A 93 4.40 23.46 14.00
C VAL A 93 4.63 22.50 15.17
N TRP A 94 5.88 22.08 15.39
CA TRP A 94 6.23 21.17 16.48
C TRP A 94 6.17 21.82 17.86
N CYS A 95 6.25 23.16 17.96
CA CYS A 95 6.00 23.89 19.20
C CYS A 95 4.52 24.00 19.57
N ILE A 96 3.59 23.71 18.63
CA ILE A 96 2.16 23.74 18.93
C ILE A 96 1.81 22.63 19.93
N TRP A 97 1.12 23.01 21.01
CA TRP A 97 0.62 22.05 21.98
C TRP A 97 -0.49 21.19 21.38
N VAL A 98 -0.41 19.88 21.63
CA VAL A 98 -1.40 18.90 21.18
C VAL A 98 -1.67 17.93 22.33
N ALA A 99 -2.93 17.83 22.73
CA ALA A 99 -3.37 16.86 23.73
C ALA A 99 -3.50 15.44 23.15
N GLY A 100 -3.12 14.44 23.93
CA GLY A 100 -3.41 13.03 23.64
C GLY A 100 -2.29 12.08 24.08
N ARG A 101 -2.43 10.80 23.74
CA ARG A 101 -1.36 9.81 23.91
C ARG A 101 -0.20 10.13 22.96
N PRO A 102 1.04 9.71 23.25
CA PRO A 102 2.20 10.00 22.41
C PRO A 102 2.00 9.71 20.91
N ALA A 103 1.39 8.58 20.55
CA ALA A 103 1.07 8.24 19.16
C ALA A 103 0.10 9.23 18.50
N ILE A 104 -0.89 9.72 19.23
CA ILE A 104 -1.86 10.73 18.75
C ILE A 104 -1.17 12.07 18.57
N ILE A 105 -0.30 12.47 19.52
CA ILE A 105 0.47 13.72 19.44
C ILE A 105 1.34 13.71 18.18
N LEU A 106 2.11 12.64 17.98
CA LEU A 106 2.97 12.47 16.81
C LEU A 106 2.17 12.53 15.51
N ALA A 107 1.09 11.76 15.40
CA ALA A 107 0.25 11.72 14.21
C ALA A 107 -0.31 13.11 13.88
N LYS A 108 -0.87 13.82 14.88
CA LYS A 108 -1.44 15.16 14.68
C LYS A 108 -0.39 16.22 14.33
N LYS A 109 0.79 16.17 14.93
CA LYS A 109 1.90 17.09 14.58
C LYS A 109 2.39 16.84 13.16
N ASN A 110 2.57 15.58 12.76
CA ASN A 110 2.92 15.23 11.39
C ASN A 110 1.86 15.71 10.39
N GLU A 111 0.56 15.52 10.67
CA GLU A 111 -0.50 16.04 9.79
C GLU A 111 -0.48 17.56 9.66
N LYS A 112 -0.16 18.30 10.73
CA LYS A 112 0.01 19.76 10.66
C LYS A 112 1.23 20.15 9.82
N VAL A 113 2.36 19.46 9.98
CA VAL A 113 3.57 19.69 9.18
C VAL A 113 3.30 19.46 7.70
N LYS A 114 2.62 18.35 7.36
CA LYS A 114 2.24 18.03 5.97
C LYS A 114 1.41 19.15 5.34
N LYS A 115 0.49 19.74 6.10
CA LYS A 115 -0.33 20.87 5.62
C LYS A 115 0.48 22.15 5.46
N ALA A 116 1.41 22.42 6.38
CA ALA A 116 2.23 23.64 6.35
C ALA A 116 3.31 23.61 5.26
N LEU A 117 3.81 22.43 4.89
CA LEU A 117 4.80 22.24 3.82
C LEU A 117 4.19 22.07 2.43
N ARG A 118 2.88 21.78 2.33
CA ARG A 118 2.18 21.74 1.03
C ARG A 118 2.03 23.17 0.52
N ILE A 119 2.83 23.49 -0.51
CA ILE A 119 2.66 24.64 -1.39
C ILE A 119 1.51 24.34 -2.36
#